data_AF-A0A521IKI3-F1
#
_entry.id   AF-A0A521IKI3-F1
#
_cell.length_a   1.000
_cell.length_b   1.000
_cell.length_c   1.000
_cell.angle_alpha   90.00
_cell.angle_beta   90.00
_cell.angle_gamma   90.00
#
_symmetry.space_group_name_H-M   'P 1'
#
loop_
_entity.id
_entity.type
_entity.pdbx_description
1 polymer ?
#
loop_
_entity_poly.entity_id
_entity_poly.type
_entity_poly.pdbx_seq_one_letter_code
_entity_poly.pdbx_strand_id
1 'polypeptide(L)'
;MEYEIILNDRPINWTFGAMKKFERDCKNILRRMDIKPAADHTGYMLAKYSKIAEVMEAAVSAATGLSSVEGKKGEPSEASQAIDAYLQDGGTLENLQRGMYEAFLEKNDPSIIPPWLEEISRNEEAVKISQEKEALRVEIARLELENDRKKLAELSGKQSTA
;
A
#
# COMPACT_ATOMS: atom_id res chain seq x y z
N MET A 1 -9.51 -13.30 1.52
CA MET A 1 -9.10 -12.77 0.20
C MET A 1 -7.85 -13.54 -0.14
N GLU A 2 -7.85 -14.27 -1.24
CA GLU A 2 -6.62 -14.82 -1.82
C GLU A 2 -6.19 -13.81 -2.87
N TYR A 3 -5.03 -13.16 -2.69
CA TYR A 3 -4.48 -12.25 -3.68
C TYR A 3 -3.70 -13.06 -4.71
N GLU A 4 -4.40 -13.82 -5.57
CA GLU A 4 -3.77 -14.40 -6.76
C GLU A 4 -3.47 -13.28 -7.76
N ILE A 5 -2.28 -12.69 -7.64
CA ILE A 5 -1.83 -11.62 -8.54
C ILE A 5 -1.01 -12.24 -9.66
N ILE A 6 -1.47 -11.99 -10.88
CA ILE A 6 -0.80 -12.35 -12.12
C ILE A 6 -0.34 -11.05 -12.77
N LEU A 7 0.96 -10.96 -13.06
CA LEU A 7 1.57 -9.80 -13.72
C LEU A 7 2.09 -10.26 -15.08
N ASN A 8 1.52 -9.73 -16.17
CA ASN A 8 1.91 -10.06 -17.54
C ASN A 8 1.94 -11.59 -17.80
N ASP A 9 0.82 -12.25 -17.48
CA ASP A 9 0.65 -13.72 -17.55
C ASP A 9 1.60 -14.54 -16.66
N ARG A 10 2.28 -13.90 -15.70
CA ARG A 10 3.18 -14.58 -14.75
C ARG A 10 2.66 -14.46 -13.32
N PRO A 11 2.40 -15.59 -12.62
CA PRO A 11 2.03 -15.54 -11.21
C PRO A 11 3.24 -15.12 -10.36
N ILE A 12 2.97 -14.49 -9.23
CA ILE A 12 3.98 -14.25 -8.20
C ILE A 12 4.41 -15.60 -7.61
N ASN A 13 5.69 -15.96 -7.75
CA ASN A 13 6.20 -17.22 -7.22
C ASN A 13 7.55 -17.06 -6.49
N TRP A 14 7.50 -17.20 -5.17
CA TRP A 14 8.68 -17.12 -4.31
C TRP A 14 9.42 -18.45 -4.21
N THR A 15 10.34 -18.68 -5.14
CA THR A 15 11.35 -19.74 -4.99
C THR A 15 12.50 -19.27 -4.09
N PHE A 16 13.28 -20.21 -3.54
CA PHE A 16 14.49 -19.85 -2.77
C PHE A 16 15.50 -19.02 -3.59
N GLY A 17 15.58 -19.27 -4.90
CA GLY A 17 16.39 -18.47 -5.83
C GLY A 17 15.86 -17.05 -5.99
N ALA A 18 14.54 -16.89 -6.12
CA ALA A 18 13.87 -15.59 -6.17
C ALA A 18 14.12 -14.78 -4.89
N MET A 19 13.98 -15.41 -3.71
CA MET A 19 14.26 -14.79 -2.42
C MET A 19 15.71 -14.27 -2.35
N LYS A 20 16.70 -15.09 -2.68
CA LYS A 20 18.12 -14.67 -2.70
C LYS A 20 18.39 -13.53 -3.68
N LYS A 21 17.78 -13.57 -4.87
CA LYS A 21 17.87 -12.51 -5.87
C LYS A 21 17.32 -11.21 -5.30
N PHE A 22 16.10 -11.25 -4.77
CA PHE A 22 15.43 -10.10 -4.16
C PHE A 22 16.24 -9.52 -3.00
N GLU A 23 16.70 -10.34 -2.06
CA GLU A 23 17.47 -9.88 -0.90
C GLU A 23 18.75 -9.16 -1.32
N ARG A 24 19.47 -9.70 -2.30
CA ARG A 24 20.67 -9.05 -2.86
C ARG A 24 20.34 -7.72 -3.52
N ASP A 25 19.33 -7.70 -4.37
CA ASP A 25 18.99 -6.52 -5.17
C ASP A 25 18.41 -5.41 -4.27
N CYS A 26 17.54 -5.76 -3.32
CA CYS A 26 17.00 -4.88 -2.29
C CYS A 26 18.09 -4.29 -1.40
N LYS A 27 19.07 -5.09 -0.94
CA LYS A 27 20.24 -4.55 -0.19
C LYS A 27 20.99 -3.50 -0.98
N ASN A 28 21.20 -3.73 -2.28
CA ASN A 28 21.90 -2.78 -3.14
C ASN A 28 21.11 -1.47 -3.27
N ILE A 29 19.79 -1.56 -3.45
CA ILE A 29 18.87 -0.42 -3.49
C ILE A 29 18.94 0.37 -2.17
N LEU A 30 18.69 -0.28 -1.03
CA LEU A 30 18.70 0.37 0.28
C LEU A 30 20.04 1.02 0.60
N ARG A 31 21.15 0.39 0.22
CA ARG A 31 22.49 0.97 0.37
C ARG A 31 22.68 2.25 -0.45
N ARG A 32 22.16 2.33 -1.69
CA ARG A 32 22.21 3.56 -2.50
C ARG A 32 21.41 4.70 -1.86
N MET A 33 20.38 4.36 -1.07
CA MET A 33 19.53 5.29 -0.34
C MET A 33 20.04 5.60 1.09
N ASP A 34 21.22 5.08 1.48
CA ASP A 34 21.78 5.17 2.84
C ASP A 34 20.84 4.61 3.95
N ILE A 35 20.03 3.61 3.61
CA ILE A 35 19.14 2.92 4.55
C ILE A 35 19.82 1.63 5.03
N LYS A 36 19.95 1.48 6.35
CA LYS A 36 20.46 0.25 6.98
C LYS A 36 19.29 -0.60 7.50
N PRO A 37 18.99 -1.76 6.90
CA PRO A 37 17.90 -2.60 7.35
C PRO A 37 18.27 -3.33 8.65
N ALA A 38 17.30 -3.51 9.55
CA ALA A 38 17.52 -4.23 10.81
C ALA A 38 17.61 -5.75 10.61
N ALA A 39 16.97 -6.27 9.55
CA ALA A 39 17.06 -7.66 9.12
C ALA A 39 17.01 -7.70 7.60
N ASP A 40 17.55 -8.77 7.00
CA ASP A 40 17.87 -8.79 5.59
C ASP A 40 17.27 -9.96 4.81
N HIS A 41 16.31 -10.65 5.43
CA HIS A 41 15.53 -11.71 4.81
C HIS A 41 14.30 -11.15 4.09
N THR A 42 13.84 -11.89 3.07
CA THR A 42 12.74 -11.51 2.17
C THR A 42 11.50 -11.00 2.91
N GLY A 43 11.01 -11.75 3.90
CA GLY A 43 9.80 -11.36 4.65
C GLY A 43 9.92 -9.98 5.34
N TYR A 44 11.06 -9.67 5.95
CA TYR A 44 11.26 -8.36 6.59
C TYR A 44 11.31 -7.25 5.54
N MET A 45 12.04 -7.48 4.44
CA MET A 45 12.19 -6.50 3.38
C MET A 45 10.86 -6.17 2.69
N LEU A 46 10.03 -7.17 2.42
CA LEU A 46 8.68 -6.96 1.87
C LEU A 46 7.81 -6.17 2.84
N ALA A 47 7.78 -6.54 4.12
CA ALA A 47 6.94 -5.88 5.11
C ALA A 47 7.35 -4.41 5.37
N LYS A 48 8.64 -4.09 5.29
CA LYS A 48 9.16 -2.76 5.67
C LYS A 48 9.43 -1.83 4.49
N TYR A 49 9.84 -2.36 3.34
CA TYR A 49 10.41 -1.56 2.26
C TYR A 49 9.67 -1.69 0.93
N SER A 50 8.64 -2.55 0.80
CA SER A 50 7.87 -2.70 -0.44
C SER A 50 7.19 -1.41 -0.92
N LYS A 51 7.03 -0.41 -0.05
CA LYS A 51 6.54 0.93 -0.44
C LYS A 51 7.56 1.75 -1.25
N ILE A 52 8.83 1.36 -1.26
CA ILE A 52 9.85 1.96 -2.12
C ILE A 52 9.71 1.37 -3.52
N ALA A 53 9.55 2.23 -4.54
CA ALA A 53 9.30 1.79 -5.92
C ALA A 53 10.38 0.83 -6.46
N GLU A 54 11.65 1.16 -6.28
CA GLU A 54 12.77 0.28 -6.71
C GLU A 54 12.72 -1.09 -6.01
N VAL A 55 12.30 -1.13 -4.74
CA VAL A 55 12.18 -2.40 -3.99
C VAL A 55 10.99 -3.21 -4.49
N MET A 56 9.86 -2.56 -4.79
CA MET A 56 8.70 -3.21 -5.41
C MET A 56 9.07 -3.83 -6.75
N GLU A 57 9.72 -3.07 -7.62
CA GLU A 57 10.15 -3.52 -8.94
C GLU A 57 11.12 -4.71 -8.83
N ALA A 58 12.08 -4.64 -7.90
CA ALA A 58 12.98 -5.75 -7.62
C ALA A 58 12.24 -7.00 -7.10
N ALA A 59 11.22 -6.82 -6.26
CA ALA A 59 10.40 -7.91 -5.76
C ALA A 59 9.59 -8.58 -6.89
N VAL A 60 8.94 -7.78 -7.74
CA VAL A 60 8.21 -8.26 -8.91
C VAL A 60 9.15 -8.99 -9.86
N SER A 61 10.29 -8.41 -10.22
CA SER A 61 11.32 -9.04 -11.07
C SER A 61 11.85 -10.36 -10.49
N ALA A 62 12.00 -10.45 -9.18
CA ALA A 62 12.44 -11.68 -8.54
C ALA A 62 11.36 -12.77 -8.57
N ALA A 63 10.11 -12.43 -8.21
CA ALA A 63 9.04 -13.39 -8.05
C ALA A 63 8.36 -13.83 -9.37
N THR A 64 8.42 -12.99 -10.42
CA THR A 64 7.83 -13.28 -11.74
C THR A 64 8.88 -13.65 -12.79
N GLY A 65 10.15 -13.40 -12.51
CA GLY A 65 11.25 -13.56 -13.47
C GLY A 65 11.23 -12.55 -14.62
N LEU A 66 10.42 -11.48 -14.54
CA LEU A 66 10.51 -10.33 -15.44
C LEU A 66 11.84 -9.59 -15.23
N SER A 67 12.34 -8.93 -16.27
CA SER A 67 13.54 -8.09 -16.15
C SER A 67 13.24 -6.83 -15.33
N SER A 68 14.11 -6.51 -14.36
CA SER A 68 14.19 -5.19 -13.69
C SER A 68 15.30 -4.31 -14.26
N VAL A 69 15.87 -4.67 -15.42
CA VAL A 69 16.86 -3.86 -16.11
C VAL A 69 16.13 -2.92 -17.06
N GLU A 70 16.39 -1.62 -16.95
CA GLU A 70 15.88 -0.62 -17.89
C GLU A 70 16.32 -0.94 -19.32
N GLY A 71 15.42 -0.67 -20.27
CA GLY A 71 15.67 -0.87 -21.69
C GLY A 71 16.63 0.17 -22.28
N LYS A 72 16.75 0.20 -23.61
CA LYS A 72 17.60 1.18 -24.28
C LYS A 72 17.00 2.57 -24.10
N LYS A 73 17.84 3.58 -23.87
CA LYS A 73 17.42 4.99 -23.75
C LYS A 73 16.45 5.29 -22.59
N GLY A 74 16.53 4.54 -21.48
CA GLY A 74 15.70 4.81 -20.29
C GLY A 74 14.26 4.31 -20.41
N GLU A 75 14.03 3.32 -21.27
CA GLU A 75 12.74 2.62 -21.31
C GLU A 75 12.51 1.87 -19.98
N PRO A 76 11.27 1.92 -19.42
CA PRO A 76 10.95 1.19 -18.20
C PRO A 76 11.24 -0.30 -18.35
N SER A 77 11.65 -0.95 -17.26
CA SER A 77 11.89 -2.40 -17.25
C SER A 77 10.60 -3.20 -17.49
N GLU A 78 10.73 -4.50 -17.84
CA GLU A 78 9.56 -5.39 -17.97
C GLU A 78 8.76 -5.47 -16.66
N ALA A 79 9.43 -5.48 -15.51
CA ALA A 79 8.79 -5.48 -14.21
C ALA A 79 8.02 -4.17 -13.96
N SER A 80 8.60 -3.02 -14.30
CA SER A 80 7.91 -1.73 -14.20
C SER A 80 6.70 -1.67 -15.12
N GLN A 81 6.83 -2.12 -16.37
CA GLN A 81 5.72 -2.15 -17.33
C GLN A 81 4.58 -3.06 -16.86
N ALA A 82 4.90 -4.20 -16.26
CA ALA A 82 3.90 -5.11 -15.72
C ALA A 82 3.16 -4.52 -14.50
N ILE A 83 3.88 -3.77 -13.65
CA ILE A 83 3.26 -3.01 -12.55
C ILE A 83 2.32 -1.94 -13.12
N ASP A 84 2.75 -1.18 -14.12
CA ASP A 84 1.93 -0.14 -14.75
C ASP A 84 0.66 -0.74 -15.39
N ALA A 85 0.78 -1.87 -16.08
CA ALA A 85 -0.36 -2.59 -16.64
C ALA A 85 -1.37 -3.02 -15.55
N TYR A 86 -0.86 -3.60 -14.45
CA TYR A 86 -1.70 -3.97 -13.30
C TYR A 86 -2.45 -2.78 -12.70
N LEU A 87 -1.80 -1.61 -12.62
CA LEU A 87 -2.45 -0.38 -12.15
C LEU A 87 -3.49 0.16 -13.15
N GLN A 88 -3.23 0.05 -14.45
CA GLN A 88 -4.18 0.45 -15.51
C GLN A 88 -5.43 -0.43 -15.51
N ASP A 89 -5.30 -1.70 -15.16
CA ASP A 89 -6.42 -2.65 -15.03
C ASP A 89 -7.23 -2.47 -13.74
N GLY A 90 -6.93 -1.44 -12.93
CA GLY A 90 -7.64 -1.10 -11.69
C GLY A 90 -7.04 -1.74 -10.43
N GLY A 91 -5.89 -2.41 -10.55
CA GLY A 91 -5.10 -2.84 -9.41
C GLY A 91 -4.57 -1.67 -8.59
N THR A 92 -4.20 -1.91 -7.33
CA THR A 92 -3.63 -0.89 -6.45
C THR A 92 -2.26 -1.32 -5.94
N LEU A 93 -1.36 -0.38 -5.72
CA LEU A 93 -0.03 -0.68 -5.15
C LEU A 93 -0.14 -1.35 -3.77
N GLU A 94 -1.18 -1.02 -3.00
CA GLU A 94 -1.44 -1.68 -1.72
C GLU A 94 -1.82 -3.15 -1.89
N ASN A 95 -2.72 -3.46 -2.84
CA ASN A 95 -3.06 -4.85 -3.14
C ASN A 95 -1.86 -5.61 -3.67
N LEU A 96 -1.04 -4.98 -4.51
CA LEU A 96 0.22 -5.57 -4.99
C LEU A 96 1.19 -5.87 -3.84
N GLN A 97 1.37 -4.95 -2.90
CA GLN A 97 2.19 -5.17 -1.70
C GLN A 97 1.70 -6.36 -0.88
N ARG A 98 0.39 -6.40 -0.63
CA ARG A 98 -0.25 -7.46 0.16
C ARG A 98 -0.11 -8.81 -0.56
N GLY A 99 -0.41 -8.89 -1.85
CA GLY A 99 -0.28 -10.14 -2.61
C GLY A 99 1.16 -10.63 -2.72
N MET A 100 2.13 -9.73 -2.89
CA MET A 100 3.56 -10.10 -2.85
C MET A 100 3.97 -10.71 -1.50
N TYR A 101 3.44 -10.19 -0.39
CA TYR A 101 3.72 -10.69 0.95
C TYR A 101 2.95 -11.97 1.28
N GLU A 102 1.67 -12.05 0.89
CA GLU A 102 0.85 -13.26 1.04
C GLU A 102 1.49 -14.44 0.29
N ALA A 103 1.85 -14.26 -0.99
CA ALA A 103 2.53 -15.29 -1.77
C ALA A 103 3.86 -15.74 -1.16
N PHE A 104 4.55 -14.86 -0.41
CA PHE A 104 5.73 -15.24 0.36
C PHE A 104 5.34 -16.10 1.58
N LEU A 105 4.31 -15.69 2.33
CA LEU A 105 3.82 -16.45 3.49
C LEU A 105 3.31 -17.84 3.09
N GLU A 106 2.62 -17.97 1.96
CA GLU A 106 2.16 -19.27 1.44
C GLU A 106 3.29 -20.28 1.22
N LYS A 107 4.51 -19.81 0.95
CA LYS A 107 5.69 -20.67 0.78
C LYS A 107 6.50 -20.85 2.05
N ASN A 108 6.54 -19.84 2.91
CA ASN A 108 7.45 -19.81 4.05
C ASN A 108 6.77 -20.15 5.38
N ASP A 109 5.59 -19.60 5.65
CA ASP A 109 4.83 -19.84 6.87
C ASP A 109 3.32 -19.56 6.67
N PRO A 110 2.56 -20.51 6.08
CA PRO A 110 1.14 -20.32 5.81
C PRO A 110 0.29 -20.11 7.07
N SER A 111 0.78 -20.54 8.24
CA SER A 111 0.05 -20.43 9.50
C SER A 111 -0.14 -18.99 9.96
N ILE A 112 0.68 -18.07 9.45
CA ILE A 112 0.65 -16.63 9.75
C ILE A 112 -0.36 -15.88 8.86
N ILE A 113 -0.82 -16.47 7.76
CA ILE A 113 -1.77 -15.80 6.85
C ILE A 113 -3.07 -15.42 7.58
N PRO A 114 -3.76 -16.32 8.31
CA PRO A 114 -4.99 -15.95 9.02
C PRO A 114 -4.82 -14.80 10.03
N PRO A 115 -3.86 -14.83 10.98
CA PRO A 115 -3.70 -13.72 11.93
C PRO A 115 -3.26 -12.41 11.25
N TRP A 116 -2.50 -12.48 10.16
CA TRP A 116 -2.10 -11.30 9.38
C TRP A 116 -3.29 -10.66 8.64
N LEU A 117 -4.15 -11.46 8.01
CA LEU A 117 -5.37 -10.96 7.37
C LEU A 117 -6.34 -10.34 8.38
N GLU A 118 -6.44 -10.92 9.58
CA GLU A 118 -7.23 -10.33 10.66
C GLU A 118 -6.68 -8.96 11.10
N GLU A 119 -5.36 -8.82 11.21
CA GLU A 119 -4.71 -7.54 11.51
C GLU A 119 -5.00 -6.49 10.44
N ILE A 120 -4.93 -6.86 9.17
CA ILE A 120 -5.30 -5.97 8.06
C ILE A 120 -6.75 -5.52 8.19
N SER A 121 -7.68 -6.46 8.38
CA SER A 121 -9.11 -6.15 8.51
C SER A 121 -9.38 -5.16 9.66
N ARG A 122 -8.76 -5.39 10.82
CA ARG A 122 -8.89 -4.49 11.98
C ARG A 122 -8.35 -3.09 11.68
N ASN A 123 -7.22 -2.99 10.96
CA ASN A 123 -6.63 -1.71 10.60
C ASN A 123 -7.51 -0.94 9.60
N GLU A 124 -8.09 -1.64 8.62
CA GLU A 124 -9.03 -1.04 7.65
C GLU A 124 -10.29 -0.52 8.33
N GLU A 125 -10.85 -1.30 9.25
CA GLU A 125 -11.99 -0.87 10.06
C GLU A 125 -11.66 0.37 10.90
N ALA A 126 -10.49 0.40 11.54
CA ALA A 126 -10.05 1.55 12.32
C ALA A 126 -9.91 2.82 11.47
N VAL A 127 -9.39 2.71 10.24
CA VAL A 127 -9.28 3.83 9.29
C VAL A 127 -10.67 4.32 8.89
N LYS A 128 -11.58 3.40 8.55
CA LYS A 128 -12.96 3.75 8.18
C LYS A 128 -13.69 4.48 9.31
N ILE A 129 -13.60 3.96 10.53
CA ILE A 129 -14.18 4.59 11.73
C ILE A 129 -13.60 6.00 11.95
N SER A 130 -12.29 6.18 11.71
CA SER A 130 -11.64 7.49 11.84
C SER A 130 -12.18 8.49 10.82
N GLN A 131 -12.34 8.08 9.56
CA GLN A 131 -12.89 8.91 8.50
C GLN A 131 -14.36 9.31 8.77
N GLU A 132 -15.18 8.36 9.22
CA GLU A 132 -16.57 8.62 9.59
C GLU A 132 -16.68 9.59 10.77
N LYS A 133 -15.82 9.43 11.79
CA LYS A 133 -15.75 10.36 12.93
C LYS A 133 -15.39 11.78 12.49
N GLU A 134 -14.46 11.93 11.57
CA GLU A 134 -14.06 13.25 11.09
C GLU A 134 -15.17 13.90 10.23
N ALA A 135 -15.82 13.12 9.36
CA ALA A 135 -16.97 13.60 8.59
C ALA A 135 -18.11 14.08 9.52
N LEU A 136 -18.41 13.32 10.58
CA LEU A 136 -19.42 13.71 11.57
C LEU A 136 -19.05 14.98 12.34
N ARG A 137 -17.77 15.17 12.69
CA ARG A 137 -17.31 16.41 13.35
C ARG A 137 -17.52 17.64 12.48
N VAL A 138 -17.20 17.54 11.19
CA VAL A 138 -17.42 18.63 10.23
C VAL A 138 -18.90 18.96 10.10
N GLU A 139 -19.76 17.94 10.04
CA GLU A 139 -21.20 18.16 9.93
C GLU A 139 -21.80 18.78 11.20
N ILE A 140 -21.37 18.33 12.38
CA ILE A 140 -21.78 18.95 13.65
C ILE A 140 -21.37 20.43 13.69
N ALA A 141 -20.12 20.74 13.36
CA ALA A 141 -19.63 22.13 13.34
C ALA A 141 -20.42 23.01 12.35
N ARG A 142 -20.83 22.44 11.20
CA ARG A 142 -21.69 23.14 10.23
C ARG A 142 -23.07 23.46 10.81
N LEU A 143 -23.70 22.49 11.47
CA LEU A 143 -25.03 22.65 12.09
C LEU A 143 -24.99 23.64 13.26
N GLU A 144 -23.94 23.62 14.07
CA GLU A 144 -23.73 24.60 15.15
C GLU A 144 -23.58 26.01 14.60
N LEU A 145 -22.76 26.21 13.56
CA LEU A 145 -22.59 27.51 12.92
C LEU A 145 -23.91 28.03 12.32
N GLU A 146 -24.73 27.17 11.72
CA GLU A 146 -26.03 27.55 11.20
C GLU A 146 -26.99 27.98 12.32
N ASN A 147 -27.01 27.24 13.44
CA ASN A 147 -27.83 27.58 14.60
C ASN A 147 -27.38 28.91 15.24
N ASP A 148 -26.08 29.15 15.36
CA ASP A 148 -25.57 30.40 15.92
C ASP A 148 -25.87 31.59 15.00
N ARG A 149 -25.79 31.41 13.68
CA ARG A 149 -26.23 32.43 12.71
C ARG A 149 -27.72 32.76 12.85
N LYS A 150 -28.57 31.75 13.04
CA LYS A 150 -30.01 31.97 13.29
C LYS A 150 -30.24 32.75 14.58
N LYS A 151 -29.59 32.37 15.68
CA LYS A 151 -29.68 33.09 16.96
C LYS A 151 -29.19 34.54 16.87
N LEU A 152 -28.09 34.79 16.16
CA LEU A 152 -27.58 36.15 15.94
C LEU A 152 -28.57 37.00 15.12
N ALA A 153 -29.18 36.43 14.08
CA ALA A 153 -30.20 37.10 13.29
C ALA A 153 -31.42 37.48 14.16
N GLU A 154 -31.91 36.55 14.99
CA GLU A 154 -33.02 36.79 15.91
C GLU A 154 -32.72 37.86 16.97
N LEU A 155 -31.50 37.90 17.50
CA LEU A 155 -31.06 38.93 18.44
C LEU A 155 -30.93 40.30 17.77
N SER A 156 -30.40 40.37 16.55
CA SER A 156 -30.28 41.61 15.79
C SER A 156 -31.65 42.22 15.43
N GLY A 157 -32.64 41.37 15.10
CA GLY A 157 -34.01 41.80 14.81
C GLY A 157 -34.73 42.38 16.02
N LYS A 158 -34.48 41.87 17.23
CA LYS A 158 -35.08 42.37 18.48
C LYS A 158 -34.49 43.71 18.94
N GLN A 159 -33.22 43.99 18.65
CA GLN A 159 -32.60 45.29 18.95
C GLN A 159 -33.08 46.43 18.03
N SER A 160 -33.59 46.11 16.83
CA SER A 160 -34.06 47.13 15.88
C SER A 160 -35.50 47.61 16.12
N THR A 161 -36.23 47.03 17.08
CA THR A 161 -37.65 47.33 17.38
C THR A 161 -37.89 47.91 18.78
N ALA A 162 -36.83 48.29 19.50
CA ALA A 162 -36.89 48.96 20.80
C ALA A 162 -36.43 50.42 20.66
#